data_AF-A0A817IWE0-F1
#
_entry.id   AF-A0A817IWE0-F1
#
_cell.length_a   1.000
_cell.length_b   1.000
_cell.length_c   1.000
_cell.angle_alpha   90.00
_cell.angle_beta   90.00
_cell.angle_gamma   90.00
#
_symmetry.space_group_name_H-M   'P 1'
#
loop_
_entity.id
_entity.type
_entity.pdbx_description
1 polymer ?
#
loop_
_entity_poly.entity_id
_entity_poly.type
_entity_poly.pdbx_seq_one_letter_code
_entity_poly.pdbx_strand_id
1 'polypeptide(L)'
;MPFCAHLFSEPQIELYANYCKKEKYSYVHIDATGGVLKRISGQGQTLLYAMVFKDGTDSINTIPLAHAFLSNHTVPSITYFLGNLAHEITDLKKKLIRPSFFVIDFSAALMNSILQAFNQESINTHLNRCWNVLNRSYNTVQLRELSFIHLCCAHVIKAIARSLNAARIDKKIRRGILHIFMLILCGNNLNQLYDILGLVINIFGDPDEQNAKEKFEKLLSLELDIDEESVTLLSDHKKTLKEAKKENDKLKVVDEYFRSSTAIIHQSPFNIEAIRRYPHLKTLINNKFKYDTNVNPLFSPLLIRIFYRWWAYLPLWTGVLWNFEERYSNNLEINASVIYNPIRYSNAVIESYFRTFKSSILKHKVGTQPQKIIEELHRSIQVQLKALQYKVT
;
A
#
# COMPACT_ATOMS: atom_id res chain seq x y z
N MET A 1 23.77 -5.88 20.47
CA MET A 1 23.32 -6.15 19.09
C MET A 1 21.83 -6.48 19.12
N PRO A 2 20.98 -5.91 18.24
CA PRO A 2 19.56 -6.27 18.17
C PRO A 2 19.40 -7.75 17.81
N PHE A 3 18.45 -8.46 18.43
CA PHE A 3 18.08 -9.81 18.01
C PHE A 3 17.48 -9.79 16.61
N CYS A 4 17.95 -10.71 15.77
CA CYS A 4 17.60 -10.86 14.37
C CYS A 4 17.68 -12.35 13.98
N ALA A 5 16.66 -12.88 13.33
CA ALA A 5 16.68 -14.22 12.72
C ALA A 5 15.91 -14.18 11.41
N HIS A 6 16.49 -14.69 10.32
CA HIS A 6 15.86 -14.80 9.00
C HIS A 6 15.61 -16.28 8.70
N LEU A 7 14.44 -16.60 8.15
CA LEU A 7 14.02 -17.97 7.91
C LEU A 7 13.40 -18.06 6.53
N PHE A 8 14.02 -18.87 5.68
CA PHE A 8 13.54 -19.26 4.36
C PHE A 8 14.27 -20.55 3.98
N SER A 9 13.76 -21.26 2.99
CA SER A 9 14.33 -22.52 2.51
C SER A 9 14.26 -22.59 0.99
N GLU A 10 15.13 -23.40 0.39
CA GLU A 10 15.15 -23.59 -1.07
C GLU A 10 13.77 -23.98 -1.62
N PRO A 11 13.01 -24.94 -1.04
CA PRO A 11 11.69 -25.30 -1.56
C PRO A 11 10.69 -24.14 -1.58
N GLN A 12 10.73 -23.24 -0.60
CA GLN A 12 9.88 -22.03 -0.58
C GLN A 12 10.25 -21.08 -1.74
N ILE A 13 11.54 -20.90 -1.99
CA ILE A 13 12.06 -20.09 -3.09
C ILE A 13 11.67 -20.71 -4.45
N GLU A 14 11.69 -22.04 -4.56
CA GLU A 14 11.27 -22.73 -5.78
C GLU A 14 9.78 -22.52 -6.08
N LEU A 15 8.93 -22.68 -5.07
CA LEU A 15 7.49 -22.45 -5.20
C LEU A 15 7.19 -21.00 -5.59
N TYR A 16 7.88 -20.03 -4.96
CA TYR A 16 7.75 -18.62 -5.31
C TYR A 16 8.20 -18.33 -6.74
N ALA A 17 9.32 -18.90 -7.18
CA ALA A 17 9.81 -18.76 -8.55
C ALA A 17 8.80 -19.31 -9.58
N ASN A 18 8.23 -20.48 -9.30
CA ASN A 18 7.21 -21.11 -10.14
C ASN A 18 5.91 -20.28 -10.16
N TYR A 19 5.48 -19.78 -9.01
CA TYR A 19 4.34 -18.88 -8.88
C TYR A 19 4.52 -17.63 -9.74
N CYS A 20 5.66 -16.93 -9.63
CA CYS A 20 5.92 -15.72 -10.41
C CYS A 20 6.04 -15.97 -11.92
N LYS A 21 6.43 -17.18 -12.33
CA LYS A 21 6.48 -17.57 -13.74
C LYS A 21 5.11 -17.95 -14.29
N LYS A 22 4.28 -18.58 -13.46
CA LYS A 22 2.96 -19.09 -13.84
C LYS A 22 1.92 -17.98 -13.90
N GLU A 23 1.90 -17.12 -12.87
CA GLU A 23 0.94 -16.03 -12.79
C GLU A 23 1.32 -14.90 -13.73
N LYS A 24 0.32 -14.40 -14.45
CA LYS A 24 0.47 -13.22 -15.30
C LYS A 24 0.85 -11.98 -14.47
N TYR A 25 0.19 -11.82 -13.32
CA TYR A 25 0.53 -10.83 -12.31
C TYR A 25 0.67 -11.54 -10.98
N SER A 26 1.88 -11.51 -10.43
CA SER A 26 2.20 -12.15 -9.16
C SER A 26 2.17 -11.14 -8.01
N TYR A 27 1.64 -11.57 -6.88
CA TYR A 27 1.40 -10.74 -5.70
C TYR A 27 2.05 -11.38 -4.47
N VAL A 28 2.84 -10.59 -3.77
CA VAL A 28 3.46 -11.02 -2.51
C VAL A 28 3.12 -10.02 -1.41
N HIS A 29 2.54 -10.52 -0.33
CA HIS A 29 2.16 -9.72 0.82
C HIS A 29 3.27 -9.72 1.86
N ILE A 30 3.61 -8.53 2.38
CA ILE A 30 4.61 -8.37 3.44
C ILE A 30 4.02 -7.52 4.55
N ASP A 31 4.09 -8.04 5.77
CA ASP A 31 3.63 -7.37 6.97
C ASP A 31 4.36 -7.93 8.21
N ALA A 32 4.19 -7.28 9.35
CA ALA A 32 4.79 -7.66 10.61
C ALA A 32 3.75 -7.71 11.73
N THR A 33 3.82 -8.75 12.57
CA THR A 33 2.96 -8.88 13.74
C THR A 33 3.75 -8.95 15.03
N GLY A 34 3.22 -8.28 16.06
CA GLY A 34 3.63 -8.48 17.46
C GLY A 34 2.91 -9.67 18.12
N GLY A 35 3.20 -9.86 19.41
CA GLY A 35 2.50 -10.84 20.26
C GLY A 35 2.87 -12.30 19.98
N VAL A 36 3.94 -12.54 19.22
CA VAL A 36 4.48 -13.89 18.95
C VAL A 36 5.58 -14.22 19.97
N LEU A 37 6.56 -13.32 20.10
CA LEU A 37 7.63 -13.41 21.09
C LEU A 37 7.43 -12.39 22.21
N LYS A 38 7.76 -12.79 23.44
CA LYS A 38 7.95 -11.84 24.53
C LYS A 38 9.12 -10.91 24.20
N ARG A 39 9.03 -9.68 24.67
CA ARG A 39 10.11 -8.71 24.58
C ARG A 39 11.37 -9.27 25.23
N ILE A 40 12.47 -9.25 24.49
CA ILE A 40 13.79 -9.67 24.98
C ILE A 40 14.33 -8.54 25.86
N SER A 41 14.90 -8.89 27.03
CA SER A 41 15.44 -7.91 27.97
C SER A 41 16.47 -7.00 27.30
N GLY A 42 16.37 -5.69 27.52
CA GLY A 42 17.24 -4.68 26.92
C GLY A 42 16.99 -4.39 25.43
N GLN A 43 15.98 -4.99 24.80
CA GLN A 43 15.67 -4.79 23.37
C GLN A 43 14.31 -4.14 23.13
N GLY A 44 14.04 -3.74 21.88
CA GLY A 44 12.72 -3.34 21.42
C GLY A 44 11.73 -4.51 21.40
N GLN A 45 10.46 -4.23 21.10
CA GLN A 45 9.48 -5.29 20.87
C GLN A 45 9.91 -6.11 19.64
N THR A 46 10.05 -7.43 19.80
CA THR A 46 10.30 -8.31 18.66
C THR A 46 9.04 -8.50 17.83
N LEU A 47 9.12 -8.27 16.53
CA LEU A 47 8.05 -8.52 15.57
C LEU A 47 8.41 -9.69 14.67
N LEU A 48 7.41 -10.48 14.31
CA LEU A 48 7.50 -11.48 13.25
C LEU A 48 7.09 -10.82 11.94
N TYR A 49 8.05 -10.62 11.05
CA TYR A 49 7.82 -10.28 9.66
C TYR A 49 7.55 -11.55 8.88
N ALA A 50 6.57 -11.51 7.97
CA ALA A 50 6.30 -12.59 7.04
C ALA A 50 6.18 -12.02 5.63
N MET A 51 6.63 -12.80 4.66
CA MET A 51 6.45 -12.59 3.23
C MET A 51 5.69 -13.80 2.70
N VAL A 52 4.46 -13.59 2.21
CA VAL A 52 3.55 -14.68 1.82
C VAL A 52 2.95 -14.42 0.44
N PHE A 53 2.69 -15.48 -0.31
CA PHE A 53 1.97 -15.42 -1.58
C PHE A 53 0.87 -16.47 -1.60
N LYS A 54 -0.13 -16.30 -2.47
CA LYS A 54 -1.24 -17.23 -2.59
C LYS A 54 -1.17 -17.93 -3.94
N ASP A 55 -0.96 -19.24 -3.93
CA ASP A 55 -0.84 -20.05 -5.14
C ASP A 55 -2.17 -20.77 -5.47
N GLY A 56 -3.09 -20.07 -6.13
CA GLY A 56 -4.43 -20.56 -6.46
C GLY A 56 -5.54 -19.96 -5.59
N THR A 57 -6.75 -20.51 -5.68
CA THR A 57 -7.96 -19.90 -5.10
C THR A 57 -8.23 -20.31 -3.66
N ASP A 58 -7.75 -21.47 -3.21
CA ASP A 58 -7.97 -21.96 -1.85
C ASP A 58 -7.19 -21.11 -0.81
N SER A 59 -7.82 -20.87 0.33
CA SER A 59 -7.23 -20.27 1.52
C SER A 59 -5.99 -21.01 2.04
N ILE A 60 -5.96 -22.34 1.90
CA ILE A 60 -4.85 -23.22 2.32
C ILE A 60 -3.59 -22.98 1.46
N ASN A 61 -3.75 -22.42 0.26
CA ASN A 61 -2.65 -22.14 -0.66
C ASN A 61 -1.91 -20.83 -0.34
N THR A 62 -2.05 -20.30 0.88
CA THR A 62 -1.23 -19.19 1.37
C THR A 62 0.12 -19.72 1.82
N ILE A 63 1.13 -19.56 0.99
CA ILE A 63 2.46 -20.12 1.17
C ILE A 63 3.39 -19.03 1.71
N PRO A 64 4.06 -19.25 2.85
CA PRO A 64 5.11 -18.35 3.29
C PRO A 64 6.36 -18.53 2.41
N LEU A 65 6.85 -17.44 1.85
CA LEU A 65 8.15 -17.38 1.20
C LEU A 65 9.27 -17.27 2.23
N ALA A 66 9.10 -16.36 3.20
CA ALA A 66 10.12 -16.06 4.19
C ALA A 66 9.55 -15.44 5.46
N HIS A 67 10.30 -15.56 6.54
CA HIS A 67 10.03 -14.91 7.82
C HIS A 67 11.27 -14.24 8.39
N ALA A 68 11.04 -13.23 9.24
CA ALA A 68 12.09 -12.71 10.09
C ALA A 68 11.57 -12.35 11.48
N PHE A 69 12.39 -12.60 12.49
CA PHE A 69 12.20 -12.05 13.82
C PHE A 69 13.16 -10.88 14.02
N LEU A 70 12.61 -9.68 14.10
CA LEU A 70 13.41 -8.45 14.25
C LEU A 70 13.03 -7.76 15.56
N SER A 71 14.03 -7.35 16.34
CA SER A 71 13.84 -6.47 17.51
C SER A 71 14.08 -4.98 17.20
N ASN A 72 14.59 -4.71 16.00
CA ASN A 72 14.81 -3.37 15.44
C ASN A 72 14.08 -3.26 14.09
N HIS A 73 13.24 -2.23 13.95
CA HIS A 73 12.30 -2.07 12.83
C HIS A 73 12.69 -0.94 11.87
N THR A 74 13.99 -0.67 11.80
CA THR A 74 14.55 0.37 10.93
C THR A 74 14.73 -0.14 9.50
N VAL A 75 14.84 0.79 8.54
CA VAL A 75 15.11 0.47 7.12
C VAL A 75 16.32 -0.45 6.96
N PRO A 76 17.49 -0.22 7.59
CA PRO A 76 18.63 -1.13 7.45
C PRO A 76 18.34 -2.57 7.90
N SER A 77 17.65 -2.75 9.04
CA SER A 77 17.35 -4.10 9.55
C SER A 77 16.37 -4.87 8.66
N ILE A 78 15.34 -4.19 8.15
CA ILE A 78 14.37 -4.81 7.23
C ILE A 78 15.02 -5.05 5.85
N THR A 79 15.86 -4.13 5.38
CA THR A 79 16.61 -4.28 4.12
C THR A 79 17.58 -5.45 4.20
N TYR A 80 18.23 -5.66 5.35
CA TYR A 80 19.11 -6.82 5.55
C TYR A 80 18.34 -8.15 5.42
N PHE A 81 17.13 -8.23 6.00
CA PHE A 81 16.25 -9.38 5.81
C PHE A 81 15.89 -9.62 4.34
N LEU A 82 15.33 -8.61 3.68
CA LEU A 82 14.88 -8.73 2.30
C LEU A 82 16.05 -8.92 1.32
N GLY A 83 17.20 -8.31 1.60
CA GLY A 83 18.42 -8.42 0.81
C GLY A 83 19.01 -9.82 0.88
N ASN A 84 19.04 -10.46 2.05
CA ASN A 84 19.46 -11.86 2.17
C ASN A 84 18.54 -12.78 1.35
N LEU A 85 17.23 -12.58 1.42
CA LEU A 85 16.28 -13.35 0.61
C LEU A 85 16.50 -13.12 -0.90
N ALA A 86 16.67 -11.87 -1.33
CA ALA A 86 16.92 -11.53 -2.73
C ALA A 86 18.23 -12.13 -3.25
N HIS A 87 19.28 -12.16 -2.42
CA HIS A 87 20.55 -12.81 -2.73
C HIS A 87 20.35 -14.31 -2.93
N GLU A 88 19.67 -15.00 -2.01
CA GLU A 88 19.42 -16.44 -2.07
C GLU A 88 18.54 -16.82 -3.28
N ILE A 89 17.52 -16.01 -3.60
CA ILE A 89 16.75 -16.16 -4.84
C ILE A 89 17.68 -16.08 -6.07
N THR A 90 18.58 -15.10 -6.08
CA THR A 90 19.51 -14.88 -7.19
C THR A 90 20.50 -16.03 -7.33
N ASP A 91 21.04 -16.52 -6.23
CA ASP A 91 22.01 -17.61 -6.21
C ASP A 91 21.40 -18.93 -6.68
N LEU A 92 20.18 -19.24 -6.24
CA LEU A 92 19.45 -20.45 -6.62
C LEU A 92 18.92 -20.39 -8.05
N LYS A 93 18.38 -19.25 -8.49
CA LYS A 93 17.72 -19.12 -9.81
C LYS A 93 18.58 -18.47 -10.88
N LYS A 94 19.81 -18.09 -10.54
CA LYS A 94 20.79 -17.37 -11.39
C LYS A 94 20.29 -16.03 -11.94
N LYS A 95 19.18 -15.53 -11.38
CA LYS A 95 18.59 -14.22 -11.64
C LYS A 95 17.68 -13.86 -10.48
N LEU A 96 17.56 -12.57 -10.19
CA LEU A 96 16.60 -12.09 -9.21
C LEU A 96 15.17 -12.25 -9.78
N ILE A 97 14.34 -13.02 -9.10
CA ILE A 97 12.92 -13.15 -9.42
C ILE A 97 12.13 -12.20 -8.52
N ARG A 98 11.35 -11.32 -9.15
CA ARG A 98 10.50 -10.33 -8.48
C ARG A 98 9.02 -10.64 -8.77
N PRO A 99 8.10 -10.36 -7.84
CA PRO A 99 6.69 -10.41 -8.16
C PRO A 99 6.31 -9.15 -8.96
N SER A 100 5.16 -9.16 -9.62
CA SER A 100 4.62 -7.94 -10.22
C SER A 100 4.30 -6.89 -9.15
N PHE A 101 3.78 -7.32 -8.00
CA PHE A 101 3.40 -6.44 -6.90
C PHE A 101 3.81 -6.96 -5.51
N PHE A 102 4.41 -6.06 -4.72
CA PHE A 102 4.55 -6.19 -3.28
C PHE A 102 3.39 -5.46 -2.58
N VAL A 103 2.54 -6.20 -1.89
CA VAL A 103 1.39 -5.66 -1.16
C VAL A 103 1.76 -5.48 0.30
N ILE A 104 1.70 -4.25 0.81
CA ILE A 104 2.15 -3.92 2.17
C ILE A 104 1.22 -2.94 2.87
N ASP A 105 1.35 -2.85 4.19
CA ASP A 105 0.79 -1.73 4.94
C ASP A 105 1.48 -0.42 4.60
N PHE A 106 0.84 0.71 4.95
CA PHE A 106 1.46 2.03 4.77
C PHE A 106 2.61 2.24 5.76
N SER A 107 3.77 1.68 5.43
CA SER A 107 4.99 1.68 6.21
C SER A 107 6.16 2.18 5.36
N ALA A 108 6.66 3.37 5.69
CA ALA A 108 7.83 3.94 5.02
C ALA A 108 9.07 3.04 5.14
N ALA A 109 9.20 2.31 6.24
CA ALA A 109 10.32 1.40 6.45
C ALA A 109 10.26 0.20 5.50
N LEU A 110 9.10 -0.43 5.35
CA LEU A 110 8.89 -1.53 4.40
C LEU A 110 9.05 -1.06 2.95
N MET A 111 8.43 0.08 2.58
CA MET A 111 8.56 0.63 1.24
C MET A 111 10.02 0.81 0.83
N ASN A 112 10.80 1.52 1.63
CA ASN A 112 12.21 1.78 1.32
C ASN A 112 13.04 0.49 1.30
N SER A 113 12.74 -0.47 2.18
CA SER A 113 13.52 -1.72 2.25
C SER A 113 13.25 -2.64 1.06
N ILE A 114 12.00 -2.72 0.59
CA ILE A 114 11.63 -3.48 -0.60
C ILE A 114 12.27 -2.87 -1.84
N LEU A 115 12.16 -1.54 -1.99
CA LEU A 115 12.74 -0.84 -3.14
C LEU A 115 14.26 -0.98 -3.19
N GLN A 116 14.94 -0.95 -2.04
CA GLN A 116 16.39 -1.18 -1.98
C GLN A 116 16.77 -2.62 -2.28
N ALA A 117 16.11 -3.59 -1.64
CA ALA A 117 16.48 -5.01 -1.76
C ALA A 117 16.13 -5.60 -3.14
N PHE A 118 14.94 -5.29 -3.66
CA PHE A 118 14.46 -5.91 -4.90
C PHE A 118 14.65 -5.00 -6.11
N ASN A 119 14.38 -3.70 -6.01
CA ASN A 119 14.34 -2.82 -7.17
C ASN A 119 15.60 -1.95 -7.36
N GLN A 120 16.48 -1.90 -6.35
CA GLN A 120 17.66 -1.04 -6.30
C GLN A 120 17.33 0.45 -6.54
N GLU A 121 16.21 0.93 -6.00
CA GLU A 121 15.72 2.28 -6.25
C GLU A 121 15.26 3.00 -4.98
N SER A 122 15.16 4.34 -5.05
CA SER A 122 14.50 5.14 -4.03
C SER A 122 13.00 5.26 -4.31
N ILE A 123 12.21 5.67 -3.32
CA ILE A 123 10.78 5.95 -3.52
C ILE A 123 10.51 7.03 -4.60
N ASN A 124 11.37 8.05 -4.71
CA ASN A 124 11.22 9.07 -5.76
C ASN A 124 11.48 8.47 -7.15
N THR A 125 12.53 7.65 -7.28
CA THR A 125 12.82 6.90 -8.51
C THR A 125 11.67 5.97 -8.86
N HIS A 126 11.11 5.28 -7.87
CA HIS A 126 9.96 4.41 -8.03
C HIS A 126 8.73 5.16 -8.58
N LEU A 127 8.37 6.30 -7.99
CA LEU A 127 7.24 7.11 -8.44
C LEU A 127 7.44 7.66 -9.87
N ASN A 128 8.66 8.07 -10.22
CA ASN A 128 9.01 8.45 -11.59
C ASN A 128 8.89 7.28 -12.56
N ARG A 129 9.30 6.08 -12.15
CA ARG A 129 9.12 4.87 -12.96
C ARG A 129 7.63 4.55 -13.15
N CYS A 130 6.81 4.66 -12.12
CA CYS A 130 5.35 4.51 -12.24
C CYS A 130 4.76 5.54 -13.22
N TRP A 131 5.21 6.79 -13.16
CA TRP A 131 4.81 7.83 -14.11
C TRP A 131 5.20 7.51 -15.56
N ASN A 132 6.42 7.02 -15.78
CA ASN A 132 6.89 6.59 -17.10
C ASN A 132 6.08 5.41 -17.65
N VAL A 133 5.67 4.48 -16.78
CA VAL A 133 4.73 3.40 -17.15
C VAL A 133 3.42 4.01 -17.63
N LEU A 134 2.79 4.88 -16.84
CA LEU A 134 1.51 5.50 -17.21
C LEU A 134 1.60 6.33 -18.51
N ASN A 135 2.77 6.87 -18.83
CA ASN A 135 3.06 7.58 -20.09
C ASN A 135 3.60 6.69 -21.21
N ARG A 136 3.48 5.37 -21.09
CA ARG A 136 3.86 4.40 -22.15
C ARG A 136 5.33 4.52 -22.57
N SER A 137 6.23 4.74 -21.63
CA SER A 137 7.67 4.84 -21.92
C SER A 137 8.36 3.48 -22.07
N TYR A 138 7.63 2.37 -21.90
CA TYR A 138 8.19 1.01 -21.89
C TYR A 138 7.47 0.08 -22.86
N ASN A 139 8.20 -0.88 -23.41
CA ASN A 139 7.64 -2.00 -24.17
C ASN A 139 7.27 -3.18 -23.25
N THR A 140 6.60 -4.20 -23.79
CA THR A 140 6.08 -5.34 -23.00
C THR A 140 7.17 -6.10 -22.27
N VAL A 141 8.34 -6.25 -22.89
CA VAL A 141 9.48 -6.99 -22.29
C VAL A 141 9.99 -6.24 -21.06
N GLN A 142 10.21 -4.93 -21.20
CA GLN A 142 10.65 -4.08 -20.09
C GLN A 142 9.62 -4.07 -18.96
N LEU A 143 8.32 -3.98 -19.29
CA LEU A 143 7.24 -3.98 -18.31
C LEU A 143 7.22 -5.26 -17.47
N ARG A 144 7.43 -6.44 -18.06
CA ARG A 144 7.47 -7.73 -17.36
C ARG A 144 8.58 -7.86 -16.32
N GLU A 145 9.63 -7.06 -16.43
CA GLU A 145 10.76 -7.06 -15.48
C GLU A 145 10.54 -6.11 -14.30
N LEU A 146 9.46 -5.31 -14.33
CA LEU A 146 9.13 -4.36 -13.29
C LEU A 146 8.39 -5.01 -12.13
N SER A 147 8.65 -4.47 -10.95
CA SER A 147 7.91 -4.78 -9.72
C SER A 147 7.44 -3.50 -9.06
N PHE A 148 6.23 -3.50 -8.51
CA PHE A 148 5.60 -2.33 -7.93
C PHE A 148 5.24 -2.53 -6.46
N ILE A 149 5.24 -1.44 -5.70
CA ILE A 149 4.64 -1.43 -4.38
C ILE A 149 3.16 -1.10 -4.53
N HIS A 150 2.33 -1.91 -3.89
CA HIS A 150 0.92 -1.62 -3.66
C HIS A 150 0.65 -1.53 -2.16
N LEU A 151 0.00 -0.47 -1.72
CA LEU A 151 -0.40 -0.25 -0.35
C LEU A 151 -1.78 -0.85 -0.11
N CYS A 152 -1.94 -1.55 1.01
CA CYS A 152 -3.21 -2.09 1.45
C CYS A 152 -4.27 -0.97 1.51
N CYS A 153 -5.32 -1.13 0.70
CA CYS A 153 -6.39 -0.15 0.55
C CYS A 153 -7.06 0.22 1.89
N ALA A 154 -7.33 -0.77 2.74
CA ALA A 154 -7.94 -0.57 4.06
C ALA A 154 -7.05 0.29 4.97
N HIS A 155 -5.73 0.05 4.96
CA HIS A 155 -4.78 0.82 5.76
C HIS A 155 -4.60 2.24 5.25
N VAL A 156 -4.62 2.45 3.93
CA VAL A 156 -4.60 3.79 3.32
C VAL A 156 -5.84 4.58 3.71
N ILE A 157 -7.05 4.01 3.55
CA ILE A 157 -8.31 4.67 3.93
C ILE A 157 -8.34 4.97 5.43
N LYS A 158 -7.85 4.06 6.28
CA LYS A 158 -7.70 4.29 7.73
C LYS A 158 -6.73 5.43 8.03
N ALA A 159 -5.58 5.51 7.34
CA ALA A 159 -4.60 6.58 7.50
C ALA A 159 -5.14 7.95 7.03
N ILE A 160 -5.91 7.97 5.94
CA ILE A 160 -6.65 9.16 5.49
C ILE A 160 -7.67 9.58 6.54
N ALA A 161 -8.49 8.65 7.05
CA ALA A 161 -9.47 8.92 8.10
C ALA A 161 -8.84 9.51 9.37
N ARG A 162 -7.66 9.01 9.76
CA ARG A 162 -6.86 9.57 10.86
C ARG A 162 -6.40 11.00 10.55
N SER A 163 -5.92 11.26 9.34
CA SER A 163 -5.50 12.61 8.89
C SER A 163 -6.66 13.61 8.97
N LEU A 164 -7.86 13.22 8.50
CA LEU A 164 -9.07 14.04 8.58
C LEU A 164 -9.53 14.27 10.02
N ASN A 165 -9.37 13.27 10.89
CA ASN A 165 -9.69 13.40 12.32
C ASN A 165 -8.72 14.36 13.03
N ALA A 166 -7.42 14.26 12.74
CA ALA A 166 -6.39 15.16 13.28
C ALA A 166 -6.61 16.61 12.82
N ALA A 167 -7.10 16.79 11.59
CA ALA A 167 -7.52 18.07 11.03
C ALA A 167 -8.86 18.60 11.59
N ARG A 168 -9.51 17.88 12.52
CA ARG A 168 -10.79 18.24 13.16
C ARG A 168 -11.94 18.49 12.15
N ILE A 169 -11.91 17.81 11.00
CA ILE A 169 -12.95 17.92 9.98
C ILE A 169 -14.27 17.36 10.52
N ASP A 170 -15.39 18.04 10.24
CA ASP A 170 -16.73 17.60 10.63
C ASP A 170 -17.02 16.15 10.20
N LYS A 171 -17.81 15.43 10.99
CA LYS A 171 -18.10 14.01 10.79
C LYS A 171 -18.85 13.74 9.48
N LYS A 172 -19.81 14.60 9.08
CA LYS A 172 -20.56 14.43 7.82
C LYS A 172 -19.63 14.66 6.63
N ILE A 173 -18.88 15.78 6.65
CA ILE A 173 -17.91 16.11 5.59
C ILE A 173 -16.87 14.99 5.45
N ARG A 174 -16.31 14.51 6.57
CA ARG A 174 -15.31 13.45 6.59
C ARG A 174 -15.78 12.16 5.92
N ARG A 175 -17.05 11.77 6.10
CA ARG A 175 -17.62 10.60 5.42
C ARG A 175 -17.62 10.79 3.91
N GLY A 176 -18.09 11.96 3.44
CA GLY A 176 -18.05 12.27 2.01
C GLY A 176 -16.63 12.33 1.45
N ILE A 177 -15.67 12.91 2.19
CA ILE A 177 -14.26 12.89 1.77
C ILE A 177 -13.71 11.47 1.68
N LEU A 178 -14.02 10.59 2.64
CA LEU A 178 -13.61 9.18 2.55
C LEU A 178 -14.22 8.50 1.32
N HIS A 179 -15.48 8.81 0.97
CA HIS A 179 -16.10 8.33 -0.26
C HIS A 179 -15.37 8.80 -1.53
N ILE A 180 -14.95 10.07 -1.58
CA ILE A 180 -14.13 10.58 -2.68
C ILE A 180 -12.79 9.83 -2.77
N PHE A 181 -12.14 9.56 -1.65
CA PHE A 181 -10.92 8.75 -1.65
C PHE A 181 -11.16 7.30 -2.10
N MET A 182 -12.32 6.72 -1.82
CA MET A 182 -12.70 5.42 -2.37
C MET A 182 -12.89 5.47 -3.89
N LEU A 183 -13.52 6.53 -4.41
CA LEU A 183 -13.64 6.74 -5.87
C LEU A 183 -12.26 6.81 -6.52
N ILE A 184 -11.33 7.57 -5.91
CA ILE A 184 -9.96 7.69 -6.40
C ILE A 184 -9.21 6.35 -6.31
N LEU A 185 -9.35 5.64 -5.19
CA LEU A 185 -8.73 4.33 -4.97
C LEU A 185 -9.16 3.32 -6.04
N CYS A 186 -10.43 3.36 -6.42
CA CYS A 186 -11.00 2.45 -7.41
C CYS A 186 -10.83 2.93 -8.84
N GLY A 187 -10.43 4.19 -9.05
CA GLY A 187 -10.20 4.72 -10.38
C GLY A 187 -8.97 4.10 -11.05
N ASN A 188 -9.12 3.82 -12.34
CA ASN A 188 -8.08 3.24 -13.18
C ASN A 188 -7.58 4.24 -14.23
N ASN A 189 -8.31 5.31 -14.51
CA ASN A 189 -7.97 6.30 -15.53
C ASN A 189 -7.38 7.54 -14.87
N LEU A 190 -6.09 7.79 -15.15
CA LEU A 190 -5.36 8.91 -14.54
C LEU A 190 -6.02 10.27 -14.83
N ASN A 191 -6.59 10.49 -16.01
CA ASN A 191 -7.25 11.76 -16.33
C ASN A 191 -8.52 11.96 -15.52
N GLN A 192 -9.37 10.94 -15.43
CA GLN A 192 -10.58 10.99 -14.59
C GLN A 192 -10.24 11.25 -13.12
N LEU A 193 -9.14 10.66 -12.62
CA LEU A 193 -8.66 10.94 -11.27
C LEU A 193 -8.27 12.42 -11.10
N TYR A 194 -7.54 13.00 -12.07
CA TYR A 194 -7.26 14.44 -12.03
C TYR A 194 -8.54 15.29 -12.11
N ASP A 195 -9.53 14.90 -12.90
CA ASP A 195 -10.82 15.62 -12.97
C ASP A 195 -11.52 15.62 -11.60
N ILE A 196 -11.51 14.48 -10.89
CA ILE A 196 -12.00 14.39 -9.49
C ILE A 196 -11.20 15.33 -8.59
N LEU A 197 -9.87 15.38 -8.71
CA LEU A 197 -9.05 16.33 -7.94
C LEU A 197 -9.43 17.77 -8.26
N GLY A 198 -9.68 18.12 -9.52
CA GLY A 198 -10.15 19.45 -9.92
C GLY A 198 -11.48 19.83 -9.27
N LEU A 199 -12.44 18.90 -9.21
CA LEU A 199 -13.71 19.10 -8.49
C LEU A 199 -13.48 19.31 -7.00
N VAL A 200 -12.61 18.52 -6.37
CA VAL A 200 -12.23 18.70 -4.96
C VAL A 200 -11.61 20.08 -4.73
N ILE A 201 -10.73 20.54 -5.62
CA ILE A 201 -10.10 21.85 -5.50
C ILE A 201 -11.14 22.97 -5.65
N ASN A 202 -12.08 22.86 -6.58
CA ASN A 202 -13.17 23.84 -6.71
C ASN A 202 -14.09 23.84 -5.47
N ILE A 203 -14.49 22.68 -4.95
CA ILE A 203 -15.40 22.58 -3.80
C ILE A 203 -14.76 23.07 -2.50
N PHE A 204 -13.50 22.69 -2.24
CA PHE A 204 -12.85 22.93 -0.94
C PHE A 204 -11.74 23.98 -1.00
N GLY A 205 -11.33 24.42 -2.18
CA GLY A 205 -10.21 25.32 -2.39
C GLY A 205 -10.58 26.68 -2.98
N ASP A 206 -11.81 26.89 -3.43
CA ASP A 206 -12.28 28.19 -3.93
C ASP A 206 -13.17 28.87 -2.87
N PRO A 207 -12.76 30.03 -2.29
CA PRO A 207 -13.56 30.74 -1.27
C PRO A 207 -14.84 31.38 -1.83
N ASP A 208 -14.91 31.59 -3.15
CA ASP A 208 -16.01 32.29 -3.82
C ASP A 208 -17.02 31.32 -4.46
N GLU A 209 -16.80 30.00 -4.31
CA GLU A 209 -17.67 28.96 -4.87
C GLU A 209 -19.04 28.93 -4.16
N GLN A 210 -20.05 29.50 -4.81
CA GLN A 210 -21.42 29.60 -4.29
C GLN A 210 -22.15 28.24 -4.26
N ASN A 211 -21.83 27.32 -5.18
CA ASN A 211 -22.53 26.04 -5.35
C ASN A 211 -21.75 24.86 -4.76
N ALA A 212 -20.82 25.10 -3.83
CA ALA A 212 -19.92 24.07 -3.30
C ALA A 212 -20.66 22.87 -2.70
N LYS A 213 -21.79 23.11 -2.00
CA LYS A 213 -22.61 22.03 -1.41
C LYS A 213 -23.26 21.14 -2.46
N GLU A 214 -23.84 21.72 -3.51
CA GLU A 214 -24.48 20.96 -4.59
C GLU A 214 -23.44 20.14 -5.35
N LYS A 215 -22.29 20.76 -5.69
CA LYS A 215 -21.17 20.08 -6.33
C LYS A 215 -20.63 18.94 -5.48
N PHE A 216 -20.56 19.13 -4.16
CA PHE A 216 -20.14 18.07 -3.24
C PHE A 216 -21.14 16.91 -3.24
N GLU A 217 -22.44 17.15 -3.08
CA GLU A 217 -23.44 16.08 -3.09
C GLU A 217 -23.49 15.36 -4.45
N LYS A 218 -23.32 16.08 -5.57
CA LYS A 218 -23.17 15.47 -6.91
C LYS A 218 -21.92 14.59 -7.04
N LEU A 219 -20.80 15.00 -6.43
CA LEU A 219 -19.60 14.19 -6.40
C LEU A 219 -19.79 12.92 -5.56
N LEU A 220 -20.59 12.99 -4.49
CA LEU A 220 -20.94 11.84 -3.65
C LEU A 220 -21.98 10.90 -4.28
N SER A 221 -22.70 11.34 -5.32
CA SER A 221 -23.63 10.49 -6.06
C SER A 221 -22.95 9.69 -7.18
N LEU A 222 -21.64 9.87 -7.40
CA LEU A 222 -20.92 9.03 -8.35
C LEU A 222 -20.85 7.59 -7.82
N GLU A 223 -21.23 6.64 -8.66
CA GLU A 223 -21.18 5.23 -8.30
C GLU A 223 -19.75 4.72 -8.25
N LEU A 224 -19.47 3.86 -7.27
CA LEU A 224 -18.24 3.09 -7.22
C LEU A 224 -18.44 1.85 -8.09
N ASP A 225 -17.71 1.76 -9.20
CA ASP A 225 -17.65 0.55 -10.03
C ASP A 225 -16.79 -0.51 -9.33
N ILE A 226 -17.36 -1.18 -8.32
CA ILE A 226 -16.67 -2.09 -7.40
C ILE A 226 -17.58 -3.25 -7.01
N ASP A 227 -17.00 -4.41 -6.70
CA ASP A 227 -17.75 -5.56 -6.21
C ASP A 227 -18.34 -5.33 -4.80
N GLU A 228 -19.33 -6.13 -4.41
CA GLU A 228 -20.10 -5.95 -3.16
C GLU A 228 -19.26 -6.21 -1.89
N GLU A 229 -18.33 -7.16 -1.93
CA GLU A 229 -17.40 -7.45 -0.83
C GLU A 229 -16.48 -6.25 -0.59
N SER A 230 -15.98 -5.70 -1.68
CA SER A 230 -15.28 -4.44 -1.77
C SER A 230 -16.09 -3.26 -1.19
N VAL A 231 -17.35 -3.07 -1.57
CA VAL A 231 -18.20 -2.04 -0.96
C VAL A 231 -18.20 -2.22 0.55
N THR A 232 -18.43 -3.43 1.04
CA THR A 232 -18.53 -3.73 2.48
C THR A 232 -17.23 -3.41 3.23
N LEU A 233 -16.07 -3.76 2.68
CA LEU A 233 -14.76 -3.51 3.29
C LEU A 233 -14.45 -2.01 3.44
N LEU A 234 -14.80 -1.19 2.45
CA LEU A 234 -14.46 0.24 2.44
C LEU A 234 -15.59 1.15 2.95
N SER A 235 -16.84 0.72 2.87
CA SER A 235 -18.03 1.50 3.25
C SER A 235 -18.38 1.44 4.74
N ASP A 236 -17.74 0.59 5.56
CA ASP A 236 -17.87 0.64 7.02
C ASP A 236 -17.12 1.84 7.61
N HIS A 237 -17.49 3.03 7.15
CA HIS A 237 -17.03 4.31 7.64
C HIS A 237 -17.21 4.43 9.15
N LYS A 238 -18.22 3.76 9.74
CA LYS A 238 -18.43 3.79 11.19
C LYS A 238 -17.29 3.09 11.92
N LYS A 239 -16.92 1.87 11.49
CA LYS A 239 -15.78 1.14 12.05
C LYS A 239 -14.46 1.84 11.79
N THR A 240 -14.19 2.25 10.54
CA THR A 240 -12.96 2.98 10.19
C THR A 240 -12.79 4.24 11.03
N LEU A 241 -13.86 5.03 11.20
CA LEU A 241 -13.83 6.24 12.03
C LEU A 241 -13.71 5.95 13.53
N LYS A 242 -14.27 4.83 14.01
CA LYS A 242 -14.14 4.41 15.41
C LYS A 242 -12.71 3.95 15.71
N GLU A 243 -12.08 3.21 14.81
CA GLU A 243 -10.69 2.77 14.93
C GLU A 243 -9.70 3.94 14.82
N ALA A 244 -9.93 4.85 13.87
CA ALA A 244 -9.13 6.07 13.73
C ALA A 244 -9.16 6.99 14.97
N LYS A 245 -10.17 6.83 15.85
CA LYS A 245 -10.25 7.52 17.15
C LYS A 245 -9.53 6.78 18.28
N LYS A 246 -9.42 5.45 18.21
CA LYS A 246 -8.83 4.60 19.27
C LYS A 246 -7.30 4.61 19.23
N GLU A 247 -6.71 4.68 18.04
CA GLU A 247 -5.27 4.83 17.86
C GLU A 247 -4.87 6.30 18.09
N ASN A 248 -4.85 6.69 19.36
CA ASN A 248 -4.34 7.99 19.83
C ASN A 248 -2.81 8.08 19.76
N ASP A 249 -2.15 7.04 19.21
CA ASP A 249 -0.79 7.17 18.73
C ASP A 249 -0.79 8.34 17.77
N LYS A 250 -0.11 9.40 18.21
CA LYS A 250 0.37 10.46 17.35
C LYS A 250 1.15 9.76 16.26
N LEU A 251 0.47 9.38 15.18
CA LEU A 251 1.06 9.43 13.87
C LEU A 251 1.44 10.89 13.81
N LYS A 252 2.69 11.18 14.20
CA LYS A 252 3.39 12.36 13.75
C LYS A 252 3.45 12.14 12.25
N VAL A 253 2.32 12.39 11.61
CA VAL A 253 2.22 12.77 10.22
C VAL A 253 3.05 14.02 10.22
N VAL A 254 4.35 13.83 10.08
CA VAL A 254 5.22 14.98 9.98
C VAL A 254 4.80 15.58 8.66
N ASP A 255 4.39 16.83 8.74
CA ASP A 255 3.90 17.59 7.61
C ASP A 255 5.09 17.72 6.64
N GLU A 256 5.23 16.74 5.75
CA GLU A 256 6.35 16.63 4.79
C GLU A 256 6.44 17.89 3.94
N TYR A 257 5.32 18.64 3.83
CA TYR A 257 5.22 19.94 3.18
C TYR A 257 6.29 20.91 3.63
N PHE A 258 6.53 21.01 4.93
CA PHE A 258 7.43 22.00 5.50
C PHE A 258 8.84 21.47 5.76
N ARG A 259 9.16 20.23 5.37
CA ARG A 259 10.45 19.60 5.70
C ARG A 259 11.60 20.06 4.79
N SER A 260 11.43 19.91 3.48
CA SER A 260 12.44 20.26 2.49
C SER A 260 11.84 20.26 1.08
N SER A 261 12.44 21.00 0.15
CA SER A 261 12.15 20.90 -1.29
C SER A 261 12.44 19.51 -1.86
N THR A 262 13.20 18.68 -1.14
CA THR A 262 13.53 17.31 -1.49
C THR A 262 12.52 16.27 -1.01
N ALA A 263 11.47 16.68 -0.28
CA ALA A 263 10.43 15.77 0.17
C ALA A 263 9.62 15.21 -1.01
N ILE A 264 9.15 13.97 -0.87
CA ILE A 264 8.44 13.19 -1.91
C ILE A 264 7.27 13.98 -2.50
N ILE A 265 6.50 14.65 -1.65
CA ILE A 265 5.37 15.50 -2.02
C ILE A 265 5.69 16.64 -3.01
N HIS A 266 6.95 17.09 -3.10
CA HIS A 266 7.38 18.16 -4.01
C HIS A 266 8.03 17.58 -5.27
N GLN A 267 8.60 16.38 -5.18
CA GLN A 267 9.28 15.71 -6.29
C GLN A 267 8.39 14.71 -7.03
N SER A 268 7.25 14.32 -6.46
CA SER A 268 6.36 13.33 -7.06
C SER A 268 5.82 13.86 -8.39
N PRO A 269 5.97 13.11 -9.49
CA PRO A 269 5.48 13.52 -10.80
C PRO A 269 3.96 13.73 -10.81
N PHE A 270 3.24 13.01 -9.94
CA PHE A 270 1.79 13.15 -9.79
C PHE A 270 1.38 14.51 -9.23
N ASN A 271 2.16 15.04 -8.29
CA ASN A 271 1.94 16.36 -7.71
C ASN A 271 2.43 17.48 -8.63
N ILE A 272 3.55 17.27 -9.33
CA ILE A 272 4.04 18.20 -10.36
C ILE A 272 2.96 18.37 -11.44
N GLU A 273 2.38 17.26 -11.91
CA GLU A 273 1.27 17.29 -12.87
C GLU A 273 0.02 17.95 -12.27
N ALA A 274 -0.33 17.69 -11.00
CA ALA A 274 -1.46 18.34 -10.33
C ALA A 274 -1.32 19.87 -10.33
N ILE A 275 -0.11 20.38 -10.02
CA ILE A 275 0.18 21.81 -10.07
C ILE A 275 0.13 22.33 -11.51
N ARG A 276 0.64 21.56 -12.48
CA ARG A 276 0.58 21.94 -13.90
C ARG A 276 -0.86 22.10 -14.39
N ARG A 277 -1.76 21.17 -14.01
CA ARG A 277 -3.19 21.21 -14.37
C ARG A 277 -3.96 22.28 -13.60
N TYR A 278 -3.61 22.49 -12.32
CA TYR A 278 -4.30 23.43 -11.43
C TYR A 278 -3.31 24.40 -10.80
N PRO A 279 -2.85 25.46 -11.52
CA PRO A 279 -1.78 26.34 -11.04
C PRO A 279 -2.04 27.02 -9.69
N HIS A 280 -3.31 27.33 -9.39
CA HIS A 280 -3.73 27.93 -8.13
C HIS A 280 -3.57 26.98 -6.93
N LEU A 281 -3.44 25.66 -7.15
CA LEU A 281 -3.18 24.67 -6.12
C LEU A 281 -1.94 25.02 -5.30
N LYS A 282 -0.87 25.52 -5.96
CA LYS A 282 0.37 25.94 -5.29
C LYS A 282 0.12 27.05 -4.27
N THR A 283 -0.78 27.98 -4.59
CA THR A 283 -1.17 29.06 -3.68
C THR A 283 -2.00 28.51 -2.52
N LEU A 284 -2.97 27.62 -2.80
CA LEU A 284 -3.83 27.00 -1.78
C LEU A 284 -3.06 26.17 -0.75
N ILE A 285 -2.06 25.40 -1.19
CA ILE A 285 -1.24 24.59 -0.29
C ILE A 285 -0.28 25.46 0.55
N ASN A 286 0.22 26.58 0.01
CA ASN A 286 1.16 27.46 0.70
C ASN A 286 0.49 28.45 1.66
N ASN A 287 -0.68 28.96 1.31
CA ASN A 287 -1.28 30.06 2.04
C ASN A 287 -1.87 29.60 3.38
N LYS A 288 -1.47 30.28 4.47
CA LYS A 288 -2.16 30.29 5.78
C LYS A 288 -3.10 31.49 5.90
N PHE A 289 -3.27 32.28 4.84
CA PHE A 289 -3.93 33.58 4.90
C PHE A 289 -5.42 33.47 5.26
N LYS A 290 -5.85 34.43 6.08
CA LYS A 290 -7.24 34.70 6.42
C LYS A 290 -7.93 35.19 5.16
N TYR A 291 -8.93 34.46 4.70
CA TYR A 291 -9.85 34.95 3.68
C TYR A 291 -10.86 35.82 4.44
N ASP A 292 -10.82 37.13 4.20
CA ASP A 292 -11.62 38.11 4.97
C ASP A 292 -13.12 38.03 4.65
N THR A 293 -13.48 37.45 3.50
CA THR A 293 -14.84 37.10 3.11
C THR A 293 -14.83 35.72 2.46
N ASN A 294 -15.64 34.80 2.98
CA ASN A 294 -15.78 33.44 2.44
C ASN A 294 -17.26 33.13 2.28
N VAL A 295 -17.71 33.03 1.02
CA VAL A 295 -19.10 32.66 0.69
C VAL A 295 -19.26 31.14 0.64
N ASN A 296 -18.16 30.41 0.41
CA ASN A 296 -18.15 28.95 0.38
C ASN A 296 -18.08 28.33 1.79
N PRO A 297 -19.17 27.67 2.26
CA PRO A 297 -19.21 27.06 3.60
C PRO A 297 -18.35 25.79 3.74
N LEU A 298 -17.88 25.21 2.63
CA LEU A 298 -17.01 24.03 2.61
C LEU A 298 -15.53 24.37 2.44
N PHE A 299 -15.20 25.63 2.16
CA PHE A 299 -13.83 26.07 1.93
C PHE A 299 -12.89 25.63 3.06
N SER A 300 -11.86 24.86 2.70
CA SER A 300 -10.89 24.28 3.61
C SER A 300 -9.56 24.00 2.88
N PRO A 301 -8.62 24.95 2.89
CA PRO A 301 -7.26 24.73 2.39
C PRO A 301 -6.55 23.55 3.08
N LEU A 302 -6.94 23.23 4.32
CA LEU A 302 -6.43 22.06 5.04
C LEU A 302 -6.85 20.75 4.38
N LEU A 303 -8.08 20.64 3.86
CA LEU A 303 -8.50 19.47 3.08
C LEU A 303 -7.69 19.35 1.80
N ILE A 304 -7.44 20.46 1.09
CA ILE A 304 -6.60 20.48 -0.11
C ILE A 304 -5.19 19.96 0.18
N ARG A 305 -4.58 20.36 1.31
CA ARG A 305 -3.27 19.82 1.74
C ARG A 305 -3.31 18.31 1.99
N ILE A 306 -4.40 17.79 2.56
CA ILE A 306 -4.56 16.34 2.77
C ILE A 306 -4.62 15.62 1.42
N PHE A 307 -5.44 16.08 0.48
CA PHE A 307 -5.49 15.51 -0.87
C PHE A 307 -4.13 15.56 -1.55
N TYR A 308 -3.50 16.73 -1.60
CA TYR A 308 -2.18 16.92 -2.21
C TYR A 308 -1.10 15.99 -1.63
N ARG A 309 -1.14 15.74 -0.32
CA ARG A 309 -0.20 14.81 0.33
C ARG A 309 -0.39 13.37 -0.12
N TRP A 310 -1.64 12.88 -0.17
CA TRP A 310 -1.93 11.51 -0.60
C TRP A 310 -1.76 11.33 -2.11
N TRP A 311 -1.97 12.40 -2.89
CA TRP A 311 -1.77 12.45 -4.33
C TRP A 311 -0.31 12.20 -4.73
N ALA A 312 0.65 12.59 -3.89
CA ALA A 312 2.07 12.31 -4.12
C ALA A 312 2.37 10.80 -4.27
N TYR A 313 1.56 9.95 -3.63
CA TYR A 313 1.72 8.50 -3.60
C TYR A 313 0.64 7.78 -4.44
N LEU A 314 -0.09 8.51 -5.28
CA LEU A 314 -1.25 8.01 -6.05
C LEU A 314 -1.08 6.60 -6.65
N PRO A 315 0.01 6.27 -7.38
CA PRO A 315 0.09 4.96 -8.03
C PRO A 315 0.24 3.79 -7.06
N LEU A 316 0.61 4.06 -5.80
CA LEU A 316 0.86 3.01 -4.82
C LEU A 316 -0.43 2.48 -4.19
N TRP A 317 -1.52 3.23 -4.22
CA TRP A 317 -2.75 2.84 -3.51
C TRP A 317 -4.01 2.93 -4.38
N THR A 318 -3.85 3.21 -5.66
CA THR A 318 -4.93 3.22 -6.65
C THR A 318 -4.75 2.08 -7.66
N GLY A 319 -5.79 1.82 -8.46
CA GLY A 319 -5.74 0.83 -9.53
C GLY A 319 -5.09 1.29 -10.83
N VAL A 320 -4.44 2.47 -10.87
CA VAL A 320 -3.91 3.04 -12.12
C VAL A 320 -2.84 2.16 -12.77
N LEU A 321 -2.07 1.40 -12.00
CA LEU A 321 -1.05 0.46 -12.49
C LEU A 321 -1.58 -0.96 -12.71
N TRP A 322 -2.86 -1.24 -12.46
CA TRP A 322 -3.41 -2.57 -12.74
C TRP A 322 -3.42 -2.84 -14.24
N ASN A 323 -3.12 -4.09 -14.59
CA ASN A 323 -3.02 -4.56 -15.97
C ASN A 323 -2.07 -3.70 -16.81
N PHE A 324 -0.93 -3.30 -16.23
CA PHE A 324 -0.03 -2.32 -16.84
C PHE A 324 0.57 -2.79 -18.17
N GLU A 325 0.80 -4.09 -18.34
CA GLU A 325 1.33 -4.62 -19.60
C GLU A 325 0.34 -4.40 -20.74
N GLU A 326 -0.94 -4.68 -20.54
CA GLU A 326 -1.94 -4.54 -21.60
C GLU A 326 -2.27 -3.08 -21.87
N ARG A 327 -2.24 -2.25 -20.82
CA ARG A 327 -2.76 -0.89 -20.89
C ARG A 327 -1.72 0.10 -21.35
N TYR A 328 -0.46 -0.08 -20.97
CA TYR A 328 0.56 0.95 -21.13
C TYR A 328 1.78 0.53 -21.94
N SER A 329 1.81 -0.68 -22.48
CA SER A 329 2.88 -1.06 -23.41
C SER A 329 2.85 -0.18 -24.66
N ASN A 330 4.02 0.31 -25.06
CA ASN A 330 4.14 1.25 -26.19
C ASN A 330 4.05 0.61 -27.58
N ASN A 331 4.21 -0.71 -27.64
CA ASN A 331 4.08 -1.54 -28.85
C ASN A 331 2.69 -2.18 -28.97
N LEU A 332 1.73 -1.83 -28.11
CA LEU A 332 0.33 -2.25 -28.20
C LEU A 332 -0.55 -1.04 -28.46
N GLU A 333 -1.54 -1.21 -29.35
CA GLU A 333 -2.63 -0.24 -29.47
C GLU A 333 -3.40 -0.15 -28.14
N ILE A 334 -4.01 1.01 -27.89
CA ILE A 334 -4.74 1.27 -26.64
C ILE A 334 -5.88 0.27 -26.52
N ASN A 335 -5.69 -0.75 -25.69
CA ASN A 335 -6.75 -1.70 -25.44
C ASN A 335 -7.67 -1.17 -24.34
N ALA A 336 -8.64 -0.33 -24.75
CA ALA A 336 -9.69 0.18 -23.88
C ALA A 336 -10.64 -0.91 -23.35
N SER A 337 -10.57 -2.13 -23.91
CA SER A 337 -11.41 -3.27 -23.50
C SER A 337 -10.79 -4.15 -22.42
N VAL A 338 -9.61 -3.81 -21.89
CA VAL A 338 -9.01 -4.53 -20.76
C VAL A 338 -9.93 -4.33 -19.55
N ILE A 339 -10.67 -5.38 -19.21
CA ILE A 339 -11.57 -5.40 -18.06
C ILE A 339 -10.76 -5.05 -16.82
N TYR A 340 -11.11 -3.91 -16.23
CA TYR A 340 -10.62 -3.53 -14.94
C TYR A 340 -11.51 -4.17 -13.89
N ASN A 341 -10.99 -5.21 -13.26
CA ASN A 341 -11.50 -5.63 -11.97
C ASN A 341 -10.66 -4.86 -10.94
N PRO A 342 -11.23 -4.02 -10.07
CA PRO A 342 -10.50 -3.49 -8.94
C PRO A 342 -10.14 -4.66 -8.02
N ILE A 343 -9.05 -5.38 -8.33
CA ILE A 343 -8.60 -6.49 -7.52
C ILE A 343 -8.01 -5.86 -6.26
N ARG A 344 -8.76 -5.95 -5.17
CA ARG A 344 -8.38 -5.35 -3.91
C ARG A 344 -7.48 -6.31 -3.16
N TYR A 345 -6.19 -6.20 -3.43
CA TYR A 345 -5.21 -6.77 -2.54
C TYR A 345 -5.15 -5.93 -1.27
N SER A 346 -5.98 -6.34 -0.31
CA SER A 346 -5.78 -5.97 1.09
C SER A 346 -4.76 -6.93 1.71
N ASN A 347 -4.22 -6.55 2.86
CA ASN A 347 -3.40 -7.44 3.67
C ASN A 347 -4.20 -8.57 4.34
N ALA A 348 -5.46 -8.81 3.95
CA ALA A 348 -6.26 -9.93 4.46
C ALA A 348 -5.57 -11.29 4.28
N VAL A 349 -4.81 -11.51 3.21
CA VAL A 349 -4.05 -12.75 2.99
C VAL A 349 -3.03 -12.97 4.11
N ILE A 350 -2.19 -11.96 4.39
CA ILE A 350 -1.16 -12.06 5.44
C ILE A 350 -1.74 -11.96 6.85
N GLU A 351 -2.84 -11.22 7.05
CA GLU A 351 -3.57 -11.20 8.32
C GLU A 351 -4.19 -12.56 8.64
N SER A 352 -4.77 -13.22 7.63
CA SER A 352 -5.27 -14.60 7.75
C SER A 352 -4.14 -15.56 8.09
N TYR A 353 -2.99 -15.43 7.41
CA TYR A 353 -1.78 -16.19 7.74
C TYR A 353 -1.37 -15.98 9.21
N PHE A 354 -1.27 -14.72 9.67
CA PHE A 354 -0.91 -14.43 11.06
C PHE A 354 -1.94 -14.94 12.06
N ARG A 355 -3.23 -14.92 11.72
CA ARG A 355 -4.30 -15.47 12.56
C ARG A 355 -4.08 -16.97 12.73
N THR A 356 -3.97 -17.71 11.63
CA THR A 356 -3.71 -19.16 11.62
C THR A 356 -2.42 -19.50 12.35
N PHE A 357 -1.36 -18.72 12.14
CA PHE A 357 -0.08 -18.92 12.82
C PHE A 357 -0.22 -18.76 14.34
N LYS A 358 -0.89 -17.72 14.81
CA LYS A 358 -1.11 -17.51 16.24
C LYS A 358 -2.07 -18.52 16.86
N SER A 359 -3.19 -18.82 16.20
CA SER A 359 -4.25 -19.67 16.77
C SER A 359 -3.94 -21.16 16.64
N SER A 360 -3.46 -21.58 15.48
CA SER A 360 -3.36 -23.01 15.14
C SER A 360 -1.96 -23.55 15.38
N ILE A 361 -0.92 -22.80 14.98
CA ILE A 361 0.48 -23.24 15.13
C ILE A 361 0.95 -22.96 16.56
N LEU A 362 0.82 -21.72 17.04
CA LEU A 362 1.27 -21.36 18.38
C LEU A 362 0.24 -21.57 19.49
N LYS A 363 -1.02 -21.88 19.16
CA LYS A 363 -2.12 -22.08 20.14
C LYS A 363 -2.24 -20.91 21.13
N HIS A 364 -2.09 -19.69 20.62
CA HIS A 364 -2.08 -18.43 21.38
C HIS A 364 -1.00 -18.32 22.45
N LYS A 365 0.01 -19.20 22.45
CA LYS A 365 1.13 -19.10 23.39
C LYS A 365 2.13 -18.07 22.87
N VAL A 366 2.38 -17.06 23.70
CA VAL A 366 3.49 -16.12 23.48
C VAL A 366 4.77 -16.79 23.96
N GLY A 367 5.67 -17.13 23.04
CA GLY A 367 6.91 -17.81 23.39
C GLY A 367 7.86 -16.89 24.16
N THR A 368 8.50 -17.44 25.18
CA THR A 368 9.58 -16.77 25.92
C THR A 368 10.94 -17.03 25.31
N GLN A 369 11.07 -18.10 24.53
CA GLN A 369 12.32 -18.55 23.91
C GLN A 369 12.16 -18.52 22.38
N PRO A 370 12.94 -17.69 21.67
CA PRO A 370 12.90 -17.62 20.21
C PRO A 370 13.05 -18.98 19.52
N GLN A 371 13.95 -19.83 20.04
CA GLN A 371 14.19 -21.18 19.51
C GLN A 371 12.91 -22.00 19.33
N LYS A 372 12.05 -22.06 20.35
CA LYS A 372 10.81 -22.86 20.30
C LYS A 372 9.85 -22.38 19.22
N ILE A 373 9.77 -21.07 19.00
CA ILE A 373 8.91 -20.53 17.95
C ILE A 373 9.49 -20.83 16.57
N ILE A 374 10.81 -20.73 16.42
CA ILE A 374 11.51 -21.07 15.17
C ILE A 374 11.30 -22.55 14.84
N GLU A 375 11.40 -23.45 15.82
CA GLU A 375 11.15 -24.89 15.66
C GLU A 375 9.72 -25.19 15.22
N GLU A 376 8.71 -24.58 15.85
CA GLU A 376 7.31 -24.76 15.45
C GLU A 376 7.01 -24.18 14.07
N LEU A 377 7.59 -23.02 13.74
CA LEU A 377 7.47 -22.41 12.41
C LEU A 377 8.10 -23.32 11.35
N HIS A 378 9.31 -23.82 11.59
CA HIS A 378 9.98 -24.75 10.69
C HIS A 378 9.15 -26.02 10.49
N ARG A 379 8.65 -26.62 11.58
CA ARG A 379 7.78 -27.81 11.51
C ARG A 379 6.53 -27.54 10.67
N SER A 380 5.87 -26.40 10.88
CA SER A 380 4.68 -26.04 10.11
C SER A 380 4.98 -25.87 8.61
N ILE A 381 6.09 -25.22 8.27
CA ILE A 381 6.51 -25.04 6.87
C ILE A 381 6.76 -26.40 6.22
N GLN A 382 7.49 -27.30 6.90
CA GLN A 382 7.75 -28.65 6.38
C GLN A 382 6.48 -29.46 6.13
N VAL A 383 5.48 -29.36 7.02
CA VAL A 383 4.18 -30.02 6.83
C VAL A 383 3.45 -29.44 5.61
N GLN A 384 3.41 -28.11 5.47
CA GLN A 384 2.76 -27.45 4.34
C GLN A 384 3.43 -27.78 3.00
N LEU A 385 4.76 -27.79 2.96
CA LEU A 385 5.53 -28.16 1.76
C LEU A 385 5.26 -29.61 1.34
N LYS A 386 5.20 -30.54 2.30
CA LYS A 386 4.83 -31.94 2.04
C LYS A 386 3.39 -32.07 1.53
N ALA A 387 2.44 -31.37 2.15
CA ALA A 387 1.05 -31.38 1.72
C ALA A 387 0.90 -30.94 0.25
N LEU A 388 1.59 -29.86 -0.14
CA LEU A 388 1.64 -29.38 -1.52
C LEU A 388 2.28 -30.39 -2.49
N GLN A 389 3.39 -31.02 -2.09
CA GLN A 389 4.07 -32.03 -2.89
C GLN A 389 3.16 -33.24 -3.19
N TYR A 390 2.36 -33.67 -2.22
CA TYR A 390 1.47 -34.83 -2.35
C TYR A 390 0.03 -34.48 -2.76
N LYS A 391 -0.27 -33.20 -3.04
CA LYS A 391 -1.62 -32.70 -3.34
C LYS A 391 -2.68 -33.10 -2.30
N VAL A 392 -2.27 -33.17 -1.04
CA VAL A 392 -3.17 -33.44 0.08
C VAL A 392 -3.59 -32.08 0.63
N THR A 393 -4.82 -31.67 0.35
CA THR A 393 -5.44 -30.44 0.89
C THR A 393 -6.17 -30.70 2.19
#